data_AF-B8M9H3-F1
#
_entry.id   AF-B8M9H3-F1
#
_cell.length_a   1.000
_cell.length_b   1.000
_cell.length_c   1.000
_cell.angle_alpha   90.00
_cell.angle_beta   90.00
_cell.angle_gamma   90.00
#
_symmetry.space_group_name_H-M   'P 1'
#
loop_
_entity.id
_entity.type
_entity.pdbx_description
1 polymer ?
#
loop_
_entity_poly.entity_id
_entity_poly.type
_entity_poly.pdbx_seq_one_letter_code
_entity_poly.pdbx_strand_id
1 'polypeptide(L)'
;MQLIKCLGTLSIYHGICSASTVTIDPKSQLQVIDGFGISQAFGRASQFKALAQGPQQKGLDYLFNTTTGAGLSIIRNRIGSGSNSADSIEPNSPGSPNAKPTYIWDGDDEGQVWFSQEAMGYGYLHYYNQTGIPITHVGFLNEPDGSDFMLSDAAQAASMIPILHSTLEIEGFGHVKMTCCDNIGWNSQKAYTKNLTKAGMDEYLSVITSHMYSSDATTPMDTNLTTWITEAADLTNPWCTTWYSTGSLCEGFTWAVKLAEGIVNAGLSAYLYWEGVEVSQQQAASYLVLSDGTDVYPSGRLWAMAHWSRYIRPGAHRVATTGTVPNTIIGAFVNTDSSLVTVLTNSGGIAQNVELDLPGASSDNVFAVVTDQSSQMAPLDMNVSNGIVSVSVPAYGVITVKSEGTVAGGSSNIASPSKINIATPSSTAISSSSSVSRARSSSAIPSSSRAVSKSAQNSSAMPGKVQASTASACEAPIPSQVHHNHHGHHSHH
;
A
#
# COMPACT_ATOMS: atom_id res chain seq x y z
N MET A 1 35.27 -66.19 -7.01
CA MET A 1 34.69 -64.82 -6.87
C MET A 1 33.33 -64.82 -7.54
N GLN A 2 32.26 -64.62 -6.78
CA GLN A 2 30.89 -64.60 -7.29
C GLN A 2 30.25 -63.29 -6.80
N LEU A 3 29.93 -62.38 -7.71
CA LEU A 3 29.33 -61.09 -7.35
C LEU A 3 27.85 -61.29 -7.00
N ILE A 4 27.48 -61.00 -5.76
CA ILE A 4 26.08 -60.85 -5.37
C ILE A 4 25.64 -59.44 -5.78
N LYS A 5 24.75 -59.36 -6.78
CA LYS A 5 24.06 -58.11 -7.12
C LYS A 5 22.86 -57.93 -6.18
N CYS A 6 22.98 -57.03 -5.20
CA CYS A 6 21.80 -56.48 -4.54
C CYS A 6 21.12 -55.47 -5.48
N LEU A 7 20.02 -55.86 -6.13
CA LEU A 7 19.07 -54.89 -6.66
C LEU A 7 18.16 -54.45 -5.50
N GLY A 8 18.50 -53.32 -4.88
CA GLY A 8 17.58 -52.61 -4.00
C GLY A 8 16.59 -51.81 -4.84
N THR A 9 15.32 -52.24 -4.88
CA THR A 9 14.23 -51.42 -5.41
C THR A 9 13.96 -50.25 -4.47
N LEU A 10 14.44 -49.06 -4.85
CA LEU A 10 14.16 -47.82 -4.14
C LEU A 10 12.68 -47.45 -4.33
N SER A 11 11.83 -47.92 -3.41
CA SER A 11 10.43 -47.47 -3.35
C SER A 11 10.40 -46.03 -2.84
N ILE A 12 10.32 -45.07 -3.77
CA ILE A 12 10.02 -43.68 -3.45
C ILE A 12 8.56 -43.65 -2.98
N TYR A 13 8.37 -43.72 -1.67
CA TYR A 13 7.10 -43.34 -1.03
C TYR A 13 6.88 -41.85 -1.28
N HIS A 14 6.21 -41.55 -2.39
CA HIS A 14 5.45 -40.32 -2.52
C HIS A 14 4.32 -40.42 -1.50
N GLY A 15 4.57 -39.94 -0.29
CA GLY A 15 3.51 -39.68 0.66
C GLY A 15 2.56 -38.70 -0.01
N ILE A 16 1.40 -39.18 -0.45
CA ILE A 16 0.33 -38.35 -0.98
C ILE A 16 -0.18 -37.54 0.22
N CYS A 17 0.44 -36.39 0.46
CA CYS A 17 -0.03 -35.46 1.47
C CYS A 17 -1.40 -34.99 1.00
N SER A 18 -2.45 -35.39 1.72
CA SER A 18 -3.83 -35.04 1.38
C SER A 18 -3.92 -33.52 1.24
N ALA A 19 -4.53 -33.05 0.15
CA ALA A 19 -4.82 -31.64 0.02
C ALA A 19 -5.70 -31.20 1.19
N SER A 20 -5.48 -29.97 1.66
CA SER A 20 -6.37 -29.34 2.64
C SER A 20 -7.51 -28.66 1.89
N THR A 21 -8.74 -29.10 2.12
CA THR A 21 -9.92 -28.49 1.49
C THR A 21 -10.33 -27.22 2.24
N VAL A 22 -10.66 -26.18 1.49
CA VAL A 22 -11.13 -24.88 1.98
C VAL A 22 -12.44 -24.54 1.28
N THR A 23 -13.50 -24.34 2.06
CA THR A 23 -14.82 -23.94 1.55
C THR A 23 -15.05 -22.45 1.79
N ILE A 24 -15.60 -21.77 0.78
CA ILE A 24 -15.93 -20.35 0.80
C ILE A 24 -17.45 -20.18 0.82
N ASP A 25 -17.97 -19.33 1.70
CA ASP A 25 -19.39 -18.95 1.70
C ASP A 25 -19.58 -17.55 1.07
N PRO A 26 -19.85 -17.44 -0.25
CA PRO A 26 -20.01 -16.17 -0.93
C PRO A 26 -21.29 -15.41 -0.54
N LYS A 27 -22.13 -15.93 0.36
CA LYS A 27 -23.32 -15.24 0.90
C LYS A 27 -23.05 -14.54 2.22
N SER A 28 -22.00 -14.94 2.94
CA SER A 28 -21.57 -14.25 4.15
C SER A 28 -21.05 -12.85 3.81
N GLN A 29 -21.33 -11.88 4.68
CA GLN A 29 -20.88 -10.49 4.51
C GLN A 29 -20.11 -10.07 5.76
N LEU A 30 -18.79 -10.00 5.62
CA LEU A 30 -17.88 -9.44 6.63
C LEU A 30 -17.56 -8.00 6.22
N GLN A 31 -16.39 -7.46 6.56
CA GLN A 31 -16.10 -6.06 6.27
C GLN A 31 -16.03 -5.77 4.76
N VAL A 32 -16.46 -4.56 4.38
CA VAL A 32 -16.24 -4.00 3.04
C VAL A 32 -14.78 -3.53 2.93
N ILE A 33 -14.18 -3.68 1.77
CA ILE A 33 -12.83 -3.23 1.43
C ILE A 33 -12.93 -1.90 0.68
N ASP A 34 -12.40 -0.85 1.26
CA ASP A 34 -12.29 0.48 0.64
C ASP A 34 -11.06 0.54 -0.30
N GLY A 35 -10.02 -0.24 -0.01
CA GLY A 35 -8.91 -0.49 -0.92
C GLY A 35 -7.54 -0.45 -0.28
N PHE A 36 -6.54 -0.09 -1.08
CA PHE A 36 -5.13 -0.13 -0.69
C PHE A 36 -4.40 1.04 -1.32
N GLY A 37 -3.38 1.57 -0.65
CA GLY A 37 -2.80 2.85 -1.07
C GLY A 37 -1.41 3.16 -0.58
N ILE A 38 -1.04 4.41 -0.83
CA ILE A 38 0.21 5.06 -0.45
C ILE A 38 -0.03 6.56 -0.22
N SER A 39 0.99 7.23 0.26
CA SER A 39 1.23 8.67 0.25
C SER A 39 2.24 9.04 -0.85
N GLN A 40 2.36 10.35 -1.12
CA GLN A 40 3.52 10.98 -1.76
C GLN A 40 3.79 12.34 -1.09
N ALA A 41 3.72 12.38 0.23
CA ALA A 41 3.80 13.59 1.05
C ALA A 41 5.22 14.18 1.10
N PHE A 42 5.44 15.25 1.89
CA PHE A 42 6.78 15.80 2.20
C PHE A 42 7.67 16.01 0.95
N GLY A 43 7.11 16.59 -0.11
CA GLY A 43 7.78 16.80 -1.39
C GLY A 43 8.13 15.54 -2.20
N ARG A 44 7.74 14.31 -1.79
CA ARG A 44 7.96 13.09 -2.59
C ARG A 44 7.22 13.13 -3.92
N ALA A 45 6.00 13.69 -3.94
CA ALA A 45 5.28 13.96 -5.17
C ALA A 45 6.08 14.87 -6.11
N SER A 46 6.61 16.01 -5.63
CA SER A 46 7.49 16.90 -6.41
C SER A 46 8.76 16.22 -6.93
N GLN A 47 9.43 15.40 -6.11
CA GLN A 47 10.62 14.65 -6.52
C GLN A 47 10.30 13.68 -7.66
N PHE A 48 9.17 12.97 -7.56
CA PHE A 48 8.71 12.05 -8.59
C PHE A 48 8.23 12.77 -9.86
N LYS A 49 7.53 13.90 -9.72
CA LYS A 49 7.10 14.81 -10.80
C LYS A 49 8.27 15.35 -11.63
N ALA A 50 9.44 15.51 -11.02
CA ALA A 50 10.65 16.04 -11.66
C ALA A 50 11.44 14.99 -12.47
N LEU A 51 11.05 13.70 -12.46
CA LEU A 51 11.68 12.68 -13.29
C LEU A 51 11.37 12.90 -14.79
N ALA A 52 12.15 12.25 -15.66
CA ALA A 52 11.79 12.14 -17.07
C ALA A 52 10.47 11.37 -17.25
N GLN A 53 9.72 11.69 -18.31
CA GLN A 53 8.38 11.14 -18.57
C GLN A 53 8.33 9.60 -18.60
N GLY A 54 9.38 8.92 -19.07
CA GLY A 54 9.46 7.46 -19.10
C GLY A 54 9.44 6.82 -17.70
N PRO A 55 10.42 7.11 -16.83
CA PRO A 55 10.43 6.66 -15.43
C PRO A 55 9.21 7.11 -14.63
N GLN A 56 8.71 8.32 -14.88
CA GLN A 56 7.47 8.85 -14.29
C GLN A 56 6.26 7.96 -14.64
N GLN A 57 6.00 7.74 -15.94
CA GLN A 57 4.94 6.85 -16.41
C GLN A 57 5.09 5.43 -15.85
N LYS A 58 6.29 4.87 -15.89
CA LYS A 58 6.59 3.51 -15.38
C LYS A 58 6.35 3.39 -13.87
N GLY A 59 6.60 4.45 -13.10
CA GLY A 59 6.32 4.49 -11.66
C GLY A 59 4.83 4.55 -11.36
N LEU A 60 4.08 5.37 -12.11
CA LEU A 60 2.62 5.46 -12.03
C LEU A 60 1.97 4.12 -12.43
N ASP A 61 2.47 3.48 -13.49
CA ASP A 61 2.04 2.14 -13.88
C ASP A 61 2.28 1.12 -12.76
N TYR A 62 3.48 1.09 -12.15
CA TYR A 62 3.76 0.19 -11.03
C TYR A 62 2.82 0.38 -9.83
N LEU A 63 2.41 1.61 -9.51
CA LEU A 63 1.49 1.87 -8.41
C LEU A 63 0.02 1.56 -8.78
N PHE A 64 -0.47 2.06 -9.91
CA PHE A 64 -1.91 2.18 -10.17
C PHE A 64 -2.44 1.31 -11.32
N ASN A 65 -1.59 0.72 -12.16
CA ASN A 65 -2.05 -0.14 -13.26
C ASN A 65 -2.55 -1.49 -12.71
N THR A 66 -3.80 -1.85 -12.99
CA THR A 66 -4.43 -3.09 -12.52
C THR A 66 -4.02 -4.35 -13.31
N THR A 67 -3.19 -4.21 -14.33
CA THR A 67 -2.65 -5.33 -15.13
C THR A 67 -1.17 -5.56 -14.82
N THR A 68 -0.36 -4.50 -14.84
CA THR A 68 1.10 -4.57 -14.70
C THR A 68 1.64 -4.14 -13.33
N GLY A 69 0.91 -3.29 -12.61
CA GLY A 69 1.30 -2.73 -11.30
C GLY A 69 0.47 -3.26 -10.13
N ALA A 70 0.51 -2.58 -8.99
CA ALA A 70 -0.27 -2.97 -7.82
C ALA A 70 -1.77 -2.67 -7.96
N GLY A 71 -2.15 -1.69 -8.78
CA GLY A 71 -3.56 -1.30 -8.92
C GLY A 71 -4.12 -0.62 -7.68
N LEU A 72 -3.28 0.12 -6.93
CA LEU A 72 -3.68 0.87 -5.73
C LEU A 72 -4.86 1.81 -6.03
N SER A 73 -5.67 2.10 -5.00
CA SER A 73 -6.95 2.80 -5.12
C SER A 73 -7.20 3.85 -4.06
N ILE A 74 -6.23 4.11 -3.18
CA ILE A 74 -6.26 5.16 -2.16
C ILE A 74 -4.95 5.96 -2.25
N ILE A 75 -5.05 7.28 -2.14
CA ILE A 75 -3.92 8.18 -1.92
C ILE A 75 -4.18 8.94 -0.63
N ARG A 76 -3.20 8.97 0.27
CA ARG A 76 -3.19 9.81 1.48
C ARG A 76 -2.30 11.01 1.22
N ASN A 77 -2.90 12.15 0.88
CA ASN A 77 -2.18 13.42 0.79
C ASN A 77 -2.07 14.04 2.20
N ARG A 78 -0.93 14.66 2.51
CA ARG A 78 -0.74 15.46 3.72
C ARG A 78 -1.32 16.86 3.50
N ILE A 79 -2.19 17.34 4.38
CA ILE A 79 -2.49 18.77 4.48
C ILE A 79 -1.27 19.44 5.13
N GLY A 80 -0.56 20.25 4.36
CA GLY A 80 0.68 20.86 4.81
C GLY A 80 0.49 21.97 5.85
N SER A 81 1.53 22.20 6.66
CA SER A 81 1.48 23.02 7.88
C SER A 81 2.71 23.92 8.08
N GLY A 82 3.53 24.10 7.04
CA GLY A 82 4.78 24.83 7.11
C GLY A 82 4.62 26.36 7.11
N SER A 83 5.75 27.05 7.27
CA SER A 83 5.85 28.52 7.30
C SER A 83 6.03 29.17 5.93
N ASN A 84 5.70 28.45 4.85
CA ASN A 84 5.83 28.92 3.47
C ASN A 84 4.62 28.49 2.62
N SER A 85 4.36 29.20 1.52
CA SER A 85 3.15 29.02 0.70
C SER A 85 3.18 27.86 -0.29
N ALA A 86 4.25 27.05 -0.32
CA ALA A 86 4.28 25.79 -1.06
C ALA A 86 3.89 24.59 -0.19
N ASP A 87 4.03 24.73 1.14
CA ASP A 87 3.69 23.71 2.14
C ASP A 87 2.49 24.09 3.03
N SER A 88 1.93 25.29 2.93
CA SER A 88 0.75 25.66 3.74
C SER A 88 -0.13 26.66 3.01
N ILE A 89 -1.44 26.43 3.13
CA ILE A 89 -2.45 27.38 2.65
C ILE A 89 -2.58 28.60 3.56
N GLU A 90 -2.14 28.53 4.83
CA GLU A 90 -2.14 29.64 5.78
C GLU A 90 -0.77 29.75 6.50
N PRO A 91 0.31 30.12 5.80
CA PRO A 91 1.67 30.10 6.35
C PRO A 91 1.96 31.26 7.33
N ASN A 92 1.05 32.25 7.42
CA ASN A 92 1.19 33.44 8.25
C ASN A 92 -0.02 33.57 9.17
N SER A 93 0.21 33.73 10.48
CA SER A 93 -0.87 33.94 11.44
C SER A 93 -1.69 35.21 11.12
N PRO A 94 -3.04 35.17 11.21
CA PRO A 94 -3.89 36.34 11.09
C PRO A 94 -3.86 37.23 12.35
N GLY A 95 -3.08 36.86 13.37
CA GLY A 95 -2.85 37.63 14.60
C GLY A 95 -3.81 37.33 15.75
N SER A 96 -4.97 36.72 15.49
CA SER A 96 -5.84 36.14 16.53
C SER A 96 -6.82 35.12 15.94
N PRO A 97 -7.41 34.20 16.74
CA PRO A 97 -8.39 33.23 16.24
C PRO A 97 -9.66 33.81 15.61
N ASN A 98 -9.99 35.07 15.92
CA ASN A 98 -11.15 35.79 15.37
C ASN A 98 -10.78 36.74 14.22
N ALA A 99 -9.49 36.84 13.86
CA ALA A 99 -9.05 37.66 12.74
C ALA A 99 -9.25 36.88 11.43
N LYS A 100 -9.53 37.60 10.34
CA LYS A 100 -9.77 36.98 9.03
C LYS A 100 -8.49 36.29 8.52
N PRO A 101 -8.51 34.98 8.23
CA PRO A 101 -7.38 34.27 7.65
C PRO A 101 -7.07 34.78 6.24
N THR A 102 -5.81 34.66 5.82
CA THR A 102 -5.37 34.98 4.44
C THR A 102 -4.83 33.71 3.79
N TYR A 103 -5.71 33.00 3.09
CA TYR A 103 -5.35 31.79 2.39
C TYR A 103 -4.58 32.07 1.09
N ILE A 104 -3.59 31.21 0.82
CA ILE A 104 -2.82 31.16 -0.42
C ILE A 104 -2.98 29.75 -0.98
N TRP A 105 -3.17 29.63 -2.29
CA TRP A 105 -3.18 28.36 -2.99
C TRP A 105 -2.25 28.47 -4.20
N ASP A 106 -1.24 27.60 -4.27
CA ASP A 106 -0.25 27.61 -5.35
C ASP A 106 -0.68 26.75 -6.54
N GLY A 107 -1.63 25.84 -6.33
CA GLY A 107 -2.12 24.90 -7.34
C GLY A 107 -1.31 23.62 -7.47
N ASP A 108 -0.35 23.36 -6.58
CA ASP A 108 0.54 22.20 -6.65
C ASP A 108 0.62 21.36 -5.36
N ASP A 109 0.60 21.99 -4.18
CA ASP A 109 0.64 21.31 -2.87
C ASP A 109 1.81 20.32 -2.74
N GLU A 110 3.04 20.85 -2.85
CA GLU A 110 4.28 20.07 -3.00
C GLU A 110 4.24 18.96 -4.09
N GLY A 111 3.37 19.10 -5.10
CA GLY A 111 3.18 18.16 -6.20
C GLY A 111 2.07 17.13 -5.98
N GLN A 112 1.43 17.10 -4.81
CA GLN A 112 0.36 16.16 -4.47
C GLN A 112 -0.86 16.35 -5.40
N VAL A 113 -1.13 17.57 -5.88
CA VAL A 113 -2.16 17.84 -6.90
C VAL A 113 -1.87 17.07 -8.19
N TRP A 114 -0.66 17.20 -8.72
CA TRP A 114 -0.23 16.49 -9.93
C TRP A 114 -0.31 14.97 -9.74
N PHE A 115 0.22 14.45 -8.62
CA PHE A 115 0.23 13.02 -8.36
C PHE A 115 -1.19 12.44 -8.27
N SER A 116 -2.10 13.17 -7.64
CA SER A 116 -3.53 12.80 -7.56
C SER A 116 -4.19 12.81 -8.95
N GLN A 117 -3.89 13.79 -9.80
CA GLN A 117 -4.40 13.88 -11.17
C GLN A 117 -3.93 12.71 -12.05
N GLU A 118 -2.64 12.39 -12.01
CA GLU A 118 -2.09 11.25 -12.75
C GLU A 118 -2.70 9.92 -12.28
N ALA A 119 -2.83 9.72 -10.97
CA ALA A 119 -3.43 8.51 -10.41
C ALA A 119 -4.91 8.36 -10.81
N MET A 120 -5.66 9.46 -10.90
CA MET A 120 -7.00 9.49 -11.50
C MET A 120 -7.03 9.22 -13.01
N GLY A 121 -5.89 9.00 -13.67
CA GLY A 121 -5.83 8.36 -14.97
C GLY A 121 -6.16 6.85 -14.94
N TYR A 122 -6.01 6.19 -13.78
CA TYR A 122 -5.96 4.72 -13.68
C TYR A 122 -7.18 4.09 -13.02
N GLY A 123 -7.61 2.95 -13.59
CA GLY A 123 -8.48 1.97 -12.93
C GLY A 123 -9.72 2.57 -12.25
N TYR A 124 -9.87 2.30 -10.95
CA TYR A 124 -11.00 2.81 -10.16
C TYR A 124 -10.96 4.33 -9.95
N LEU A 125 -9.77 4.94 -9.91
CA LEU A 125 -9.62 6.39 -9.70
C LEU A 125 -10.09 7.19 -10.94
N HIS A 126 -10.15 6.55 -12.12
CA HIS A 126 -10.69 7.16 -13.34
C HIS A 126 -12.14 7.65 -13.20
N TYR A 127 -12.96 6.98 -12.37
CA TYR A 127 -14.34 7.41 -12.14
C TYR A 127 -14.43 8.78 -11.44
N TYR A 128 -13.41 9.14 -10.64
CA TYR A 128 -13.37 10.43 -9.94
C TYR A 128 -12.87 11.59 -10.81
N ASN A 129 -12.01 11.32 -11.80
CA ASN A 129 -11.42 12.33 -12.69
C ASN A 129 -12.47 13.22 -13.39
N GLN A 130 -13.64 12.65 -13.69
CA GLN A 130 -14.78 13.37 -14.31
C GLN A 130 -15.41 14.44 -13.40
N THR A 131 -15.04 14.47 -12.11
CA THR A 131 -15.58 15.36 -11.08
C THR A 131 -14.55 16.32 -10.47
N GLY A 132 -13.30 16.29 -10.94
CA GLY A 132 -12.16 16.99 -10.33
C GLY A 132 -11.30 16.05 -9.49
N ILE A 133 -10.60 16.56 -8.47
CA ILE A 133 -9.96 15.74 -7.42
C ILE A 133 -10.89 15.77 -6.19
N PRO A 134 -11.79 14.79 -5.99
CA PRO A 134 -12.68 14.78 -4.83
C PRO A 134 -11.93 14.26 -3.59
N ILE A 135 -11.83 15.12 -2.57
CA ILE A 135 -11.43 14.70 -1.24
C ILE A 135 -12.59 13.89 -0.64
N THR A 136 -12.39 12.59 -0.46
CA THR A 136 -13.43 11.66 0.02
C THR A 136 -13.37 11.45 1.54
N HIS A 137 -12.20 11.66 2.14
CA HIS A 137 -11.93 11.47 3.56
C HIS A 137 -11.05 12.61 4.08
N VAL A 138 -11.20 12.98 5.37
CA VAL A 138 -10.37 13.99 6.03
C VAL A 138 -10.04 13.60 7.46
N GLY A 139 -8.74 13.62 7.79
CA GLY A 139 -8.22 13.49 9.15
C GLY A 139 -7.52 14.77 9.58
N PHE A 140 -7.44 15.02 10.89
CA PHE A 140 -6.87 16.26 11.47
C PHE A 140 -5.70 16.01 12.44
N LEU A 141 -5.28 14.75 12.59
CA LEU A 141 -4.15 14.31 13.41
C LEU A 141 -3.27 13.35 12.61
N ASN A 142 -1.99 13.28 12.98
CA ASN A 142 -1.02 12.29 12.54
C ASN A 142 -0.12 12.00 13.73
N GLU A 143 -0.04 10.75 14.16
CA GLU A 143 0.77 10.28 15.29
C GLU A 143 0.68 11.17 16.56
N PRO A 144 -0.55 11.50 17.02
CA PRO A 144 -0.75 12.42 18.15
C PRO A 144 -0.30 11.84 19.50
N ASP A 145 0.06 10.56 19.54
CA ASP A 145 0.67 9.84 20.67
C ASP A 145 2.22 9.81 20.61
N GLY A 146 2.83 10.53 19.66
CA GLY A 146 4.28 10.69 19.51
C GLY A 146 4.87 11.94 20.17
N SER A 147 5.88 12.52 19.50
CA SER A 147 6.54 13.78 19.90
C SER A 147 6.65 14.83 18.79
N ASP A 148 6.53 14.42 17.52
CA ASP A 148 7.04 15.20 16.38
C ASP A 148 5.92 15.95 15.62
N PHE A 149 4.66 15.71 16.00
CA PHE A 149 3.45 16.24 15.37
C PHE A 149 2.52 16.93 16.38
N MET A 150 1.32 17.33 15.95
CA MET A 150 0.31 17.90 16.84
C MET A 150 -0.22 16.84 17.81
N LEU A 151 0.25 16.91 19.07
CA LEU A 151 -0.13 15.97 20.11
C LEU A 151 -1.58 16.16 20.53
N SER A 152 -2.28 15.05 20.77
CA SER A 152 -3.66 15.04 21.25
C SER A 152 -3.97 13.72 21.97
N ASP A 153 -4.45 13.78 23.20
CA ASP A 153 -5.12 12.64 23.82
C ASP A 153 -6.56 12.46 23.28
N ALA A 154 -7.20 11.34 23.62
CA ALA A 154 -8.53 11.01 23.10
C ALA A 154 -9.65 11.95 23.59
N ALA A 155 -9.48 12.60 24.75
CA ALA A 155 -10.44 13.60 25.23
C ALA A 155 -10.26 14.94 24.49
N GLN A 156 -9.02 15.30 24.16
CA GLN A 156 -8.70 16.46 23.33
C GLN A 156 -9.23 16.27 21.90
N ALA A 157 -9.01 15.10 21.29
CA ALA A 157 -9.56 14.77 19.97
C ALA A 157 -11.10 14.79 19.98
N ALA A 158 -11.73 14.17 20.99
CA ALA A 158 -13.19 14.19 21.16
C ALA A 158 -13.77 15.60 21.37
N SER A 159 -12.98 16.55 21.89
CA SER A 159 -13.43 17.95 22.00
C SER A 159 -13.44 18.70 20.66
N MET A 160 -12.67 18.24 19.67
CA MET A 160 -12.53 18.88 18.35
C MET A 160 -13.40 18.23 17.26
N ILE A 161 -13.60 16.91 17.32
CA ILE A 161 -14.35 16.14 16.32
C ILE A 161 -15.75 16.74 16.02
N PRO A 162 -16.62 17.05 17.01
CA PRO A 162 -17.95 17.61 16.73
C PRO A 162 -17.90 19.01 16.09
N ILE A 163 -16.87 19.81 16.43
CA ILE A 163 -16.66 21.16 15.89
C ILE A 163 -16.28 21.06 14.41
N LEU A 164 -15.32 20.21 14.07
CA LEU A 164 -14.89 19.97 12.70
C LEU A 164 -16.02 19.39 11.85
N HIS A 165 -16.74 18.39 12.35
CA HIS A 165 -17.91 17.81 11.67
C HIS A 165 -18.98 18.87 11.37
N SER A 166 -19.37 19.65 12.39
CA SER A 166 -20.36 20.72 12.22
C SER A 166 -19.90 21.78 11.23
N THR A 167 -18.60 22.08 11.19
CA THR A 167 -18.02 23.04 10.24
C THR A 167 -18.08 22.49 8.80
N LEU A 168 -17.73 21.21 8.59
CA LEU A 168 -17.84 20.56 7.28
C LEU A 168 -19.29 20.57 6.79
N GLU A 169 -20.27 20.23 7.64
CA GLU A 169 -21.70 20.29 7.30
C GLU A 169 -22.15 21.71 6.89
N ILE A 170 -21.82 22.72 7.69
CA ILE A 170 -22.21 24.13 7.44
C ILE A 170 -21.63 24.66 6.12
N GLU A 171 -20.38 24.29 5.80
CA GLU A 171 -19.69 24.71 4.57
C GLU A 171 -20.01 23.81 3.35
N GLY A 172 -20.93 22.83 3.48
CA GLY A 172 -21.39 21.97 2.38
C GLY A 172 -20.54 20.72 2.10
N PHE A 173 -19.58 20.42 2.97
CA PHE A 173 -18.66 19.29 2.92
C PHE A 173 -19.09 18.10 3.80
N GLY A 174 -20.34 18.04 4.29
CA GLY A 174 -20.86 16.89 5.08
C GLY A 174 -20.80 15.52 4.38
N HIS A 175 -20.53 15.49 3.07
CA HIS A 175 -20.28 14.26 2.32
C HIS A 175 -18.84 13.73 2.46
N VAL A 176 -17.91 14.50 3.04
CA VAL A 176 -16.51 14.12 3.26
C VAL A 176 -16.41 13.35 4.57
N LYS A 177 -15.94 12.10 4.50
CA LYS A 177 -15.85 11.20 5.65
C LYS A 177 -14.75 11.61 6.62
N MET A 178 -15.11 11.93 7.86
CA MET A 178 -14.11 12.21 8.89
C MET A 178 -13.40 10.94 9.39
N THR A 179 -12.10 11.07 9.65
CA THR A 179 -11.23 9.99 10.14
C THR A 179 -10.47 10.40 11.40
N CYS A 180 -10.16 9.43 12.27
CA CYS A 180 -9.29 9.66 13.44
C CYS A 180 -8.64 8.35 13.94
N CYS A 181 -7.39 8.32 14.42
CA CYS A 181 -6.52 9.46 14.72
C CYS A 181 -5.08 9.30 14.22
N ASP A 182 -4.81 8.25 13.43
CA ASP A 182 -3.50 7.99 12.83
C ASP A 182 -2.39 7.85 13.90
N ASN A 183 -2.71 7.28 15.07
CA ASN A 183 -1.73 6.97 16.11
C ASN A 183 -0.63 6.01 15.62
N ILE A 184 0.57 6.11 16.21
CA ILE A 184 1.81 5.41 15.80
C ILE A 184 1.64 3.88 15.62
N GLY A 185 0.71 3.25 16.34
CA GLY A 185 0.47 1.82 16.17
C GLY A 185 -0.91 1.34 16.61
N TRP A 186 -1.24 0.13 16.15
CA TRP A 186 -2.56 -0.46 16.31
C TRP A 186 -3.04 -0.58 17.76
N ASN A 187 -2.14 -0.92 18.69
CA ASN A 187 -2.49 -1.08 20.09
C ASN A 187 -2.75 0.26 20.81
N SER A 188 -2.01 1.33 20.47
CA SER A 188 -2.30 2.65 21.03
C SER A 188 -3.59 3.21 20.44
N GLN A 189 -3.81 3.09 19.13
CA GLN A 189 -5.10 3.46 18.51
C GLN A 189 -6.27 2.64 19.07
N LYS A 190 -6.11 1.34 19.39
CA LYS A 190 -7.16 0.53 20.05
C LYS A 190 -7.53 1.06 21.43
N ALA A 191 -6.56 1.52 22.22
CA ALA A 191 -6.83 2.16 23.51
C ALA A 191 -7.49 3.54 23.34
N TYR A 192 -7.05 4.30 22.33
CA TYR A 192 -7.58 5.62 22.00
C TYR A 192 -9.05 5.55 21.54
N THR A 193 -9.36 4.63 20.63
CA THR A 193 -10.69 4.40 20.04
C THR A 193 -11.73 4.07 21.12
N LYS A 194 -11.37 3.25 22.12
CA LYS A 194 -12.27 2.98 23.26
C LYS A 194 -12.69 4.24 24.02
N ASN A 195 -11.82 5.24 24.11
CA ASN A 195 -12.16 6.52 24.74
C ASN A 195 -13.00 7.41 23.81
N LEU A 196 -12.76 7.39 22.49
CA LEU A 196 -13.59 8.08 21.48
C LEU A 196 -15.02 7.53 21.47
N THR A 197 -15.20 6.21 21.37
CA THR A 197 -16.51 5.55 21.41
C THR A 197 -17.23 5.79 22.74
N LYS A 198 -16.51 5.78 23.88
CA LYS A 198 -17.06 6.16 25.18
C LYS A 198 -17.50 7.64 25.25
N ALA A 199 -16.85 8.51 24.49
CA ALA A 199 -17.23 9.92 24.34
C ALA A 199 -18.35 10.16 23.30
N GLY A 200 -18.82 9.11 22.61
CA GLY A 200 -19.86 9.19 21.58
C GLY A 200 -19.37 9.57 20.19
N MET A 201 -18.05 9.60 19.94
CA MET A 201 -17.49 10.12 18.68
C MET A 201 -17.80 9.26 17.45
N ASP A 202 -18.28 8.04 17.63
CA ASP A 202 -18.79 7.16 16.57
C ASP A 202 -19.93 7.80 15.74
N GLU A 203 -20.61 8.84 16.25
CA GLU A 203 -21.66 9.57 15.49
C GLU A 203 -21.10 10.56 14.45
N TYR A 204 -19.84 10.98 14.59
CA TYR A 204 -19.18 11.96 13.70
C TYR A 204 -18.09 11.34 12.81
N LEU A 205 -17.52 10.21 13.22
CA LEU A 205 -16.43 9.56 12.50
C LEU A 205 -16.97 8.47 11.56
N SER A 206 -16.36 8.36 10.37
CA SER A 206 -16.66 7.29 9.41
C SER A 206 -15.62 6.17 9.42
N VAL A 207 -14.36 6.50 9.74
CA VAL A 207 -13.23 5.56 9.72
C VAL A 207 -12.32 5.80 10.92
N ILE A 208 -11.97 4.73 11.62
CA ILE A 208 -10.88 4.74 12.61
C ILE A 208 -9.57 4.40 11.90
N THR A 209 -8.57 5.26 12.06
CA THR A 209 -7.30 5.22 11.34
C THR A 209 -6.14 5.03 12.31
N SER A 210 -5.16 4.24 11.89
CA SER A 210 -4.00 3.84 12.70
C SER A 210 -2.78 3.69 11.81
N HIS A 211 -1.60 3.92 12.37
CA HIS A 211 -0.35 3.40 11.84
C HIS A 211 -0.05 2.03 12.48
N MET A 212 1.16 1.53 12.26
CA MET A 212 1.62 0.17 12.56
C MET A 212 2.98 0.09 13.28
N TYR A 213 3.70 1.22 13.41
CA TYR A 213 5.13 1.25 13.69
C TYR A 213 5.46 0.71 15.08
N SER A 214 4.61 0.99 16.07
CA SER A 214 4.74 0.45 17.42
C SER A 214 4.00 -0.88 17.64
N SER A 215 3.08 -1.26 16.73
CA SER A 215 2.36 -2.54 16.76
C SER A 215 1.50 -2.77 15.51
N ASP A 216 1.57 -3.99 14.98
CA ASP A 216 0.79 -4.43 13.81
C ASP A 216 -0.70 -4.67 14.10
N ALA A 217 -1.51 -4.54 13.06
CA ALA A 217 -2.92 -4.92 13.06
C ALA A 217 -3.10 -6.45 12.99
N THR A 218 -3.18 -7.10 14.15
CA THR A 218 -3.34 -8.56 14.27
C THR A 218 -4.70 -9.00 14.85
N THR A 219 -5.46 -8.09 15.46
CA THR A 219 -6.77 -8.36 16.07
C THR A 219 -7.71 -7.15 15.93
N PRO A 220 -9.04 -7.32 15.78
CA PRO A 220 -9.94 -6.21 15.49
C PRO A 220 -9.97 -5.11 16.55
N MET A 221 -10.37 -3.90 16.17
CA MET A 221 -10.74 -2.85 17.12
C MET A 221 -12.13 -3.13 17.71
N ASP A 222 -12.40 -2.51 18.85
CA ASP A 222 -13.68 -2.58 19.56
C ASP A 222 -14.53 -1.36 19.16
N THR A 223 -15.00 -1.35 17.91
CA THR A 223 -15.81 -0.30 17.29
C THR A 223 -16.68 -0.90 16.17
N ASN A 224 -17.78 -0.24 15.83
CA ASN A 224 -18.60 -0.58 14.66
C ASN A 224 -18.18 0.17 13.39
N LEU A 225 -17.25 1.13 13.50
CA LEU A 225 -16.73 1.88 12.37
C LEU A 225 -15.75 1.05 11.54
N THR A 226 -15.65 1.41 10.26
CA THR A 226 -14.58 0.97 9.36
C THR A 226 -13.21 1.26 9.98
N THR A 227 -12.25 0.34 9.86
CA THR A 227 -10.89 0.53 10.39
C THR A 227 -9.81 0.36 9.32
N TRP A 228 -8.87 1.30 9.25
CA TRP A 228 -7.79 1.33 8.25
C TRP A 228 -6.41 1.37 8.92
N ILE A 229 -5.41 0.75 8.28
CA ILE A 229 -4.01 1.15 8.42
C ILE A 229 -3.74 2.23 7.38
N THR A 230 -3.45 3.45 7.80
CA THR A 230 -3.31 4.64 6.95
C THR A 230 -1.87 4.99 6.56
N GLU A 231 -0.90 4.40 7.24
CA GLU A 231 0.51 4.52 6.93
C GLU A 231 1.21 3.24 7.36
N ALA A 232 2.15 2.72 6.56
CA ALA A 232 2.94 1.57 6.93
C ALA A 232 4.27 1.45 6.18
N ALA A 233 5.40 1.36 6.89
CA ALA A 233 6.70 1.20 6.26
C ALA A 233 7.79 0.61 7.17
N ASP A 234 8.86 0.15 6.53
CA ASP A 234 10.15 -0.07 7.18
C ASP A 234 11.02 1.19 7.08
N LEU A 235 11.20 1.86 8.21
CA LEU A 235 11.99 3.08 8.33
C LEU A 235 13.49 2.80 8.63
N THR A 236 13.91 1.52 8.69
CA THR A 236 15.17 1.12 9.31
C THR A 236 16.10 0.28 8.45
N ASN A 237 15.60 -0.67 7.65
CA ASN A 237 16.46 -1.45 6.76
C ASN A 237 16.61 -0.76 5.40
N PRO A 238 17.80 -0.84 4.76
CA PRO A 238 18.00 -0.32 3.41
C PRO A 238 17.02 -0.92 2.41
N TRP A 239 16.80 -0.18 1.31
CA TRP A 239 15.97 -0.64 0.20
C TRP A 239 16.39 -2.04 -0.28
N CYS A 240 15.42 -2.95 -0.40
CA CYS A 240 15.61 -4.24 -1.06
C CYS A 240 14.42 -4.61 -1.98
N THR A 241 14.71 -5.42 -2.98
CA THR A 241 13.74 -6.02 -3.91
C THR A 241 13.40 -7.48 -3.56
N THR A 242 14.11 -8.05 -2.58
CA THR A 242 13.95 -9.43 -2.08
C THR A 242 12.51 -9.74 -1.71
N TRP A 243 12.02 -10.92 -2.11
CA TRP A 243 10.74 -11.42 -1.64
C TRP A 243 10.87 -12.08 -0.28
N TYR A 244 11.74 -13.09 -0.14
CA TYR A 244 12.02 -13.73 1.14
C TYR A 244 13.46 -14.28 1.22
N SER A 245 14.11 -14.06 2.36
CA SER A 245 15.42 -14.60 2.70
C SER A 245 15.55 -14.82 4.21
N THR A 246 15.21 -13.80 5.00
CA THR A 246 15.40 -13.78 6.46
C THR A 246 14.18 -13.34 7.25
N GLY A 247 13.12 -12.84 6.60
CA GLY A 247 12.01 -12.18 7.27
C GLY A 247 12.32 -10.74 7.71
N SER A 248 13.35 -10.10 7.13
CA SER A 248 13.64 -8.68 7.34
C SER A 248 12.46 -7.79 6.92
N LEU A 249 12.32 -6.61 7.54
CA LEU A 249 11.24 -5.67 7.24
C LEU A 249 11.32 -5.08 5.82
N CYS A 250 12.46 -5.14 5.13
CA CYS A 250 12.51 -4.74 3.72
C CYS A 250 11.89 -5.81 2.78
N GLU A 251 11.79 -7.08 3.21
CA GLU A 251 11.43 -8.22 2.35
C GLU A 251 9.92 -8.26 2.06
N GLY A 252 9.56 -8.57 0.80
CA GLY A 252 8.16 -8.57 0.35
C GLY A 252 7.24 -9.51 1.14
N PHE A 253 7.71 -10.72 1.48
CA PHE A 253 6.90 -11.71 2.18
C PHE A 253 6.55 -11.28 3.61
N THR A 254 7.43 -10.54 4.29
CA THR A 254 7.15 -9.94 5.60
C THR A 254 5.91 -9.04 5.54
N TRP A 255 5.76 -8.28 4.45
CA TRP A 255 4.58 -7.44 4.21
C TRP A 255 3.36 -8.23 3.75
N ALA A 256 3.55 -9.32 3.01
CA ALA A 256 2.45 -10.22 2.66
C ALA A 256 1.77 -10.81 3.90
N VAL A 257 2.55 -11.20 4.92
CA VAL A 257 2.02 -11.68 6.20
C VAL A 257 1.28 -10.57 6.94
N LYS A 258 1.88 -9.38 7.09
CA LYS A 258 1.22 -8.22 7.75
C LYS A 258 -0.10 -7.84 7.08
N LEU A 259 -0.17 -7.85 5.75
CA LEU A 259 -1.40 -7.60 4.98
C LEU A 259 -2.45 -8.70 5.25
N ALA A 260 -2.03 -9.97 5.25
CA ALA A 260 -2.93 -11.09 5.52
C ALA A 260 -3.50 -11.02 6.95
N GLU A 261 -2.67 -10.75 7.96
CA GLU A 261 -3.12 -10.55 9.34
C GLU A 261 -4.04 -9.34 9.47
N GLY A 262 -3.68 -8.20 8.87
CA GLY A 262 -4.47 -6.98 8.91
C GLY A 262 -5.87 -7.16 8.30
N ILE A 263 -5.94 -7.64 7.07
CA ILE A 263 -7.22 -7.78 6.34
C ILE A 263 -8.06 -8.95 6.90
N VAL A 264 -7.45 -10.10 7.22
CA VAL A 264 -8.21 -11.31 7.61
C VAL A 264 -8.46 -11.38 9.12
N ASN A 265 -7.44 -11.15 9.94
CA ASN A 265 -7.51 -11.33 11.40
C ASN A 265 -7.93 -10.05 12.13
N ALA A 266 -7.39 -8.89 11.74
CA ALA A 266 -7.80 -7.60 12.31
C ALA A 266 -9.04 -6.99 11.66
N GLY A 267 -9.50 -7.53 10.53
CA GLY A 267 -10.73 -7.09 9.88
C GLY A 267 -10.63 -5.72 9.21
N LEU A 268 -9.43 -5.30 8.80
CA LEU A 268 -9.21 -4.02 8.11
C LEU A 268 -10.01 -3.92 6.81
N SER A 269 -10.44 -2.69 6.51
CA SER A 269 -11.07 -2.30 5.25
C SER A 269 -10.10 -1.62 4.28
N ALA A 270 -8.99 -1.08 4.79
CA ALA A 270 -7.89 -0.63 3.96
C ALA A 270 -6.53 -0.80 4.65
N TYR A 271 -5.50 -0.92 3.81
CA TYR A 271 -4.10 -0.93 4.22
C TYR A 271 -3.30 -0.05 3.26
N LEU A 272 -2.67 0.98 3.79
CA LEU A 272 -1.78 1.88 3.05
C LEU A 272 -0.34 1.59 3.46
N TYR A 273 0.55 1.46 2.48
CA TYR A 273 1.98 1.62 2.73
C TYR A 273 2.29 3.12 2.91
N TRP A 274 3.49 3.49 3.35
CA TRP A 274 3.84 4.90 3.50
C TRP A 274 4.01 5.58 2.14
N GLU A 275 5.22 5.71 1.58
CA GLU A 275 5.40 6.46 0.33
C GLU A 275 5.27 5.54 -0.92
N GLY A 276 4.84 6.11 -2.03
CA GLY A 276 4.74 5.40 -3.32
C GLY A 276 6.09 5.25 -4.01
N VAL A 277 6.74 6.39 -4.29
CA VAL A 277 8.02 6.49 -5.00
C VAL A 277 8.93 7.50 -4.31
N GLU A 278 10.12 7.05 -3.90
CA GLU A 278 11.21 7.95 -3.50
C GLU A 278 12.35 7.94 -4.52
N VAL A 279 12.97 9.11 -4.72
CA VAL A 279 14.04 9.32 -5.69
C VAL A 279 15.39 9.44 -4.99
N SER A 280 16.29 8.48 -5.25
CA SER A 280 17.66 8.41 -4.74
C SER A 280 17.77 8.27 -3.21
N GLN A 281 16.90 7.47 -2.56
CA GLN A 281 16.80 7.32 -1.10
C GLN A 281 16.93 5.86 -0.62
N GLN A 282 18.10 5.23 -0.78
CA GLN A 282 18.24 3.79 -0.50
C GLN A 282 18.43 3.40 0.98
N GLN A 283 18.53 4.38 1.89
CA GLN A 283 18.82 4.15 3.31
C GLN A 283 17.68 3.49 4.12
N ALA A 284 16.44 3.62 3.64
CA ALA A 284 15.25 3.04 4.25
C ALA A 284 14.39 2.37 3.17
N ALA A 285 13.50 1.48 3.58
CA ALA A 285 12.49 0.87 2.73
C ALA A 285 11.12 1.57 2.89
N SER A 286 11.13 2.89 3.10
CA SER A 286 9.95 3.74 3.39
C SER A 286 8.92 3.82 2.27
N TYR A 287 9.20 3.23 1.11
CA TYR A 287 8.40 3.35 -0.11
C TYR A 287 8.29 2.03 -0.89
N LEU A 288 7.39 1.97 -1.87
CA LEU A 288 7.13 0.78 -2.69
C LEU A 288 7.96 0.68 -3.99
N VAL A 289 8.38 1.81 -4.57
CA VAL A 289 9.14 1.88 -5.85
C VAL A 289 10.34 2.82 -5.72
N LEU A 290 11.56 2.33 -5.95
CA LEU A 290 12.78 3.15 -5.99
C LEU A 290 12.91 3.83 -7.34
N SER A 291 13.28 5.12 -7.37
CA SER A 291 13.95 5.70 -8.53
C SER A 291 15.43 5.98 -8.23
N ASP A 292 16.31 5.72 -9.20
CA ASP A 292 17.70 6.20 -9.17
C ASP A 292 17.88 7.57 -9.88
N GLY A 293 16.78 8.18 -10.31
CA GLY A 293 16.74 9.40 -11.13
C GLY A 293 16.74 9.15 -12.64
N THR A 294 17.08 7.93 -13.09
CA THR A 294 17.13 7.52 -14.51
C THR A 294 16.09 6.47 -14.86
N ASP A 295 15.77 5.56 -13.94
CA ASP A 295 14.70 4.56 -14.06
C ASP A 295 14.03 4.30 -12.70
N VAL A 296 13.01 3.42 -12.68
CA VAL A 296 12.27 2.99 -11.50
C VAL A 296 12.22 1.46 -11.33
N TYR A 297 12.27 1.01 -10.08
CA TYR A 297 12.43 -0.38 -9.66
C TYR A 297 11.39 -0.75 -8.59
N PRO A 298 10.55 -1.78 -8.79
CA PRO A 298 9.57 -2.22 -7.81
C PRO A 298 10.23 -3.03 -6.70
N SER A 299 9.70 -2.93 -5.48
CA SER A 299 10.07 -3.81 -4.36
C SER A 299 9.25 -5.11 -4.35
N GLY A 300 9.72 -6.11 -3.61
CA GLY A 300 8.86 -7.25 -3.22
C GLY A 300 7.62 -6.81 -2.42
N ARG A 301 7.69 -5.66 -1.74
CA ARG A 301 6.59 -5.08 -0.95
C ARG A 301 5.47 -4.55 -1.85
N LEU A 302 5.81 -3.99 -3.01
CA LEU A 302 4.83 -3.64 -4.05
C LEU A 302 4.03 -4.88 -4.49
N TRP A 303 4.71 -6.01 -4.70
CA TRP A 303 4.06 -7.25 -5.10
C TRP A 303 3.23 -7.90 -3.98
N ALA A 304 3.64 -7.72 -2.72
CA ALA A 304 2.81 -8.08 -1.57
C ALA A 304 1.50 -7.29 -1.54
N MET A 305 1.57 -5.96 -1.69
CA MET A 305 0.38 -5.09 -1.80
C MET A 305 -0.50 -5.52 -2.98
N ALA A 306 0.11 -5.78 -4.14
CA ALA A 306 -0.58 -6.14 -5.38
C ALA A 306 -1.45 -7.41 -5.26
N HIS A 307 -1.11 -8.38 -4.41
CA HIS A 307 -1.93 -9.60 -4.20
C HIS A 307 -3.32 -9.30 -3.65
N TRP A 308 -3.43 -8.21 -2.90
CA TRP A 308 -4.67 -7.71 -2.34
C TRP A 308 -5.28 -6.63 -3.26
N SER A 309 -4.49 -5.62 -3.63
CA SER A 309 -5.01 -4.45 -4.33
C SER A 309 -5.35 -4.65 -5.81
N ARG A 310 -4.66 -5.54 -6.54
CA ARG A 310 -4.85 -5.64 -7.99
C ARG A 310 -6.25 -6.17 -8.34
N TYR A 311 -6.73 -7.15 -7.58
CA TYR A 311 -7.95 -7.90 -7.90
C TYR A 311 -9.11 -7.67 -6.92
N ILE A 312 -8.84 -7.31 -5.65
CA ILE A 312 -9.89 -6.90 -4.70
C ILE A 312 -10.11 -5.40 -4.90
N ARG A 313 -11.25 -5.02 -5.46
CA ARG A 313 -11.55 -3.62 -5.83
C ARG A 313 -12.41 -2.93 -4.76
N PRO A 314 -12.39 -1.60 -4.67
CA PRO A 314 -13.21 -0.87 -3.71
C PRO A 314 -14.70 -1.24 -3.79
N GLY A 315 -15.31 -1.48 -2.63
CA GLY A 315 -16.68 -1.99 -2.52
C GLY A 315 -16.80 -3.53 -2.54
N ALA A 316 -15.70 -4.26 -2.73
CA ALA A 316 -15.67 -5.69 -2.44
C ALA A 316 -15.96 -5.94 -0.96
N HIS A 317 -16.58 -7.07 -0.61
CA HIS A 317 -16.74 -7.49 0.78
C HIS A 317 -15.98 -8.79 1.03
N ARG A 318 -15.37 -8.89 2.22
CA ARG A 318 -14.75 -10.14 2.65
C ARG A 318 -15.86 -11.16 2.95
N VAL A 319 -15.61 -12.40 2.59
CA VAL A 319 -16.49 -13.54 2.83
C VAL A 319 -15.79 -14.58 3.70
N ALA A 320 -16.58 -15.37 4.40
CA ALA A 320 -16.12 -16.40 5.32
C ALA A 320 -15.49 -17.59 4.58
N THR A 321 -14.41 -18.11 5.18
CA THR A 321 -13.70 -19.31 4.77
C THR A 321 -13.78 -20.35 5.89
N THR A 322 -13.83 -21.63 5.54
CA THR A 322 -13.76 -22.75 6.47
C THR A 322 -12.81 -23.82 5.95
N GLY A 323 -12.27 -24.65 6.84
CA GLY A 323 -11.10 -25.49 6.56
C GLY A 323 -9.85 -24.94 7.25
N THR A 324 -8.76 -25.70 7.24
CA THR A 324 -7.49 -25.28 7.87
C THR A 324 -6.33 -25.78 7.05
N VAL A 325 -5.46 -24.86 6.63
CA VAL A 325 -4.23 -25.14 5.90
C VAL A 325 -3.05 -24.76 6.82
N PRO A 326 -2.07 -25.66 7.07
CA PRO A 326 -0.95 -25.36 7.95
C PRO A 326 -0.20 -24.09 7.57
N ASN A 327 0.08 -23.23 8.56
CA ASN A 327 0.83 -21.97 8.44
C ASN A 327 0.33 -21.01 7.34
N THR A 328 -0.94 -21.12 6.92
CA THR A 328 -1.47 -20.37 5.78
C THR A 328 -2.68 -19.53 6.19
N ILE A 329 -2.59 -18.20 6.01
CA ILE A 329 -3.73 -17.29 6.17
C ILE A 329 -4.47 -17.24 4.83
N ILE A 330 -5.82 -17.29 4.89
CA ILE A 330 -6.68 -17.30 3.70
C ILE A 330 -7.78 -16.25 3.84
N GLY A 331 -7.81 -15.30 2.91
CA GLY A 331 -8.90 -14.32 2.76
C GLY A 331 -9.63 -14.54 1.44
N ALA A 332 -10.96 -14.49 1.45
CA ALA A 332 -11.78 -14.53 0.23
C ALA A 332 -12.71 -13.31 0.17
N PHE A 333 -12.97 -12.80 -1.04
CA PHE A 333 -13.64 -11.52 -1.27
C PHE A 333 -14.53 -11.59 -2.51
N VAL A 334 -15.74 -11.05 -2.42
CA VAL A 334 -16.64 -10.88 -3.57
C VAL A 334 -16.63 -9.41 -3.97
N ASN A 335 -16.16 -9.13 -5.19
CA ASN A 335 -16.17 -7.80 -5.81
C ASN A 335 -17.59 -7.37 -6.22
N THR A 336 -17.76 -6.08 -6.48
CA THR A 336 -19.02 -5.51 -6.99
C THR A 336 -19.42 -6.02 -8.38
N ASP A 337 -18.45 -6.54 -9.16
CA ASP A 337 -18.69 -7.23 -10.44
C ASP A 337 -19.06 -8.72 -10.28
N SER A 338 -19.28 -9.18 -9.04
CA SER A 338 -19.55 -10.59 -8.66
C SER A 338 -18.40 -11.57 -8.92
N SER A 339 -17.19 -11.09 -9.21
CA SER A 339 -16.00 -11.94 -9.21
C SER A 339 -15.54 -12.28 -7.78
N LEU A 340 -15.08 -13.52 -7.60
CA LEU A 340 -14.61 -14.06 -6.33
C LEU A 340 -13.08 -14.13 -6.34
N VAL A 341 -12.42 -13.48 -5.39
CA VAL A 341 -10.97 -13.43 -5.23
C VAL A 341 -10.57 -14.12 -3.93
N THR A 342 -9.65 -15.08 -3.98
CA THR A 342 -9.08 -15.75 -2.79
C THR A 342 -7.57 -15.55 -2.75
N VAL A 343 -7.05 -15.06 -1.62
CA VAL A 343 -5.62 -14.87 -1.37
C VAL A 343 -5.17 -15.87 -0.31
N LEU A 344 -4.09 -16.61 -0.59
CA LEU A 344 -3.48 -17.60 0.30
C LEU A 344 -2.03 -17.19 0.57
N THR A 345 -1.68 -16.96 1.84
CA THR A 345 -0.35 -16.55 2.29
C THR A 345 0.26 -17.64 3.16
N ASN A 346 1.20 -18.43 2.64
CA ASN A 346 1.82 -19.55 3.34
C ASN A 346 3.16 -19.13 3.99
N SER A 347 3.15 -18.97 5.31
CA SER A 347 4.33 -18.67 6.14
C SER A 347 5.16 -19.90 6.50
N GLY A 348 4.76 -21.10 6.06
CA GLY A 348 5.50 -22.33 6.27
C GLY A 348 6.68 -22.48 5.29
N GLY A 349 7.78 -23.07 5.77
CA GLY A 349 8.94 -23.44 4.94
C GLY A 349 8.73 -24.63 4.00
N ILE A 350 7.48 -25.07 3.80
CA ILE A 350 7.09 -26.18 2.91
C ILE A 350 5.82 -25.76 2.17
N ALA A 351 5.73 -26.07 0.87
CA ALA A 351 4.56 -25.80 0.06
C ALA A 351 3.30 -26.54 0.57
N GLN A 352 2.14 -25.91 0.46
CA GLN A 352 0.85 -26.46 0.89
C GLN A 352 -0.04 -26.75 -0.32
N ASN A 353 -0.49 -28.00 -0.45
CA ASN A 353 -1.48 -28.38 -1.46
C ASN A 353 -2.89 -28.08 -0.92
N VAL A 354 -3.64 -27.23 -1.63
CA VAL A 354 -4.94 -26.72 -1.21
C VAL A 354 -5.98 -26.96 -2.29
N GLU A 355 -7.16 -27.41 -1.88
CA GLU A 355 -8.35 -27.52 -2.71
C GLU A 355 -9.34 -26.43 -2.31
N LEU A 356 -9.57 -25.45 -3.18
CA LEU A 356 -10.56 -24.40 -2.98
C LEU A 356 -11.90 -24.85 -3.58
N ASP A 357 -12.93 -24.98 -2.73
CA ASP A 357 -14.31 -25.14 -3.19
C ASP A 357 -14.86 -23.78 -3.61
N LEU A 358 -14.91 -23.56 -4.93
CA LEU A 358 -15.35 -22.34 -5.59
C LEU A 358 -16.56 -22.67 -6.48
N PRO A 359 -17.80 -22.56 -5.95
CA PRO A 359 -19.01 -22.92 -6.69
C PRO A 359 -19.08 -22.23 -8.07
N GLY A 360 -19.17 -23.04 -9.13
CA GLY A 360 -19.20 -22.56 -10.52
C GLY A 360 -17.83 -22.32 -11.18
N ALA A 361 -16.71 -22.63 -10.50
CA ALA A 361 -15.39 -22.57 -11.10
C ALA A 361 -15.19 -23.60 -12.23
N SER A 362 -14.54 -23.13 -13.30
CA SER A 362 -14.12 -23.92 -14.47
C SER A 362 -12.75 -23.44 -14.95
N SER A 363 -12.11 -24.16 -15.87
CA SER A 363 -10.86 -23.74 -16.52
C SER A 363 -10.97 -22.39 -17.26
N ASP A 364 -12.18 -22.00 -17.66
CA ASP A 364 -12.40 -20.91 -18.61
C ASP A 364 -12.73 -19.58 -17.89
N ASN A 365 -13.04 -19.64 -16.58
CA ASN A 365 -13.42 -18.49 -15.77
C ASN A 365 -12.59 -18.33 -14.48
N VAL A 366 -11.49 -19.08 -14.31
CA VAL A 366 -10.56 -18.90 -13.19
C VAL A 366 -9.17 -18.65 -13.72
N PHE A 367 -8.45 -17.70 -13.12
CA PHE A 367 -6.99 -17.60 -13.24
C PHE A 367 -6.35 -17.49 -11.85
N ALA A 368 -5.07 -17.86 -11.75
CA ALA A 368 -4.28 -17.71 -10.54
C ALA A 368 -2.97 -16.99 -10.85
N VAL A 369 -2.45 -16.26 -9.87
CA VAL A 369 -1.10 -15.68 -9.89
C VAL A 369 -0.35 -15.99 -8.61
N VAL A 370 0.97 -16.11 -8.71
CA VAL A 370 1.87 -16.46 -7.60
C VAL A 370 3.01 -15.44 -7.46
N THR A 371 3.36 -15.14 -6.21
CA THR A 371 4.64 -14.51 -5.86
C THR A 371 5.38 -15.37 -4.83
N ASP A 372 6.63 -15.66 -5.14
CA ASP A 372 7.59 -16.35 -4.28
C ASP A 372 9.01 -15.78 -4.54
N GLN A 373 10.06 -16.44 -4.05
CA GLN A 373 11.43 -15.95 -4.24
C GLN A 373 11.94 -16.03 -5.70
N SER A 374 11.22 -16.71 -6.59
CA SER A 374 11.53 -16.88 -8.02
C SER A 374 10.54 -16.17 -8.96
N SER A 375 9.31 -15.95 -8.50
CA SER A 375 8.17 -15.47 -9.29
C SER A 375 7.58 -14.19 -8.71
N GLN A 376 7.20 -13.24 -9.56
CA GLN A 376 6.57 -11.98 -9.15
C GLN A 376 5.30 -11.77 -9.96
N MET A 377 4.13 -11.93 -9.33
CA MET A 377 2.83 -11.85 -10.02
C MET A 377 2.73 -12.75 -11.27
N ALA A 378 3.44 -13.88 -11.26
CA ALA A 378 3.48 -14.78 -12.40
C ALA A 378 2.15 -15.56 -12.50
N PRO A 379 1.62 -15.81 -13.71
CA PRO A 379 0.52 -16.75 -13.90
C PRO A 379 0.87 -18.13 -13.30
N LEU A 380 -0.11 -18.75 -12.65
CA LEU A 380 0.04 -20.05 -12.02
C LEU A 380 -0.90 -21.08 -12.68
N ASP A 381 -0.33 -22.19 -13.14
CA ASP A 381 -1.10 -23.35 -13.59
C ASP A 381 -1.79 -24.04 -12.40
N MET A 382 -3.04 -24.44 -12.59
CA MET A 382 -3.89 -25.05 -11.58
C MET A 382 -4.81 -26.10 -12.20
N ASN A 383 -5.26 -27.06 -11.39
CA ASN A 383 -6.28 -28.02 -11.83
C ASN A 383 -7.66 -27.52 -11.39
N VAL A 384 -8.61 -27.46 -12.31
CA VAL A 384 -10.01 -27.12 -12.01
C VAL A 384 -10.90 -28.29 -12.37
N SER A 385 -11.64 -28.85 -11.41
CA SER A 385 -12.58 -29.95 -11.65
C SER A 385 -13.76 -29.89 -10.69
N ASN A 386 -14.98 -30.01 -11.21
CA ASN A 386 -16.23 -30.04 -10.42
C ASN A 386 -16.41 -28.86 -9.44
N GLY A 387 -15.94 -27.66 -9.78
CA GLY A 387 -15.97 -26.48 -8.90
C GLY A 387 -14.81 -26.42 -7.88
N ILE A 388 -13.97 -27.45 -7.81
CA ILE A 388 -12.76 -27.45 -6.98
C ILE A 388 -11.58 -26.92 -7.80
N VAL A 389 -10.84 -25.96 -7.24
CA VAL A 389 -9.58 -25.45 -7.78
C VAL A 389 -8.43 -25.93 -6.89
N SER A 390 -7.57 -26.80 -7.43
CA SER A 390 -6.39 -27.33 -6.72
C SER A 390 -5.15 -26.50 -7.05
N VAL A 391 -4.50 -25.96 -6.02
CA VAL A 391 -3.26 -25.17 -6.11
C VAL A 391 -2.19 -25.67 -5.13
N SER A 392 -0.93 -25.39 -5.41
CA SER A 392 0.19 -25.63 -4.48
C SER A 392 0.79 -24.29 -4.07
N VAL A 393 0.49 -23.83 -2.85
CA VAL A 393 0.99 -22.55 -2.31
C VAL A 393 2.46 -22.72 -1.94
N PRO A 394 3.41 -22.02 -2.59
CA PRO A 394 4.84 -22.23 -2.32
C PRO A 394 5.22 -21.86 -0.89
N ALA A 395 6.37 -22.36 -0.44
CA ALA A 395 6.95 -22.00 0.85
C ALA A 395 7.29 -20.50 0.89
N TYR A 396 6.89 -19.79 1.94
CA TYR A 396 7.05 -18.33 2.06
C TYR A 396 6.51 -17.58 0.83
N GLY A 397 5.31 -17.96 0.38
CA GLY A 397 4.74 -17.48 -0.88
C GLY A 397 3.26 -17.10 -0.76
N VAL A 398 2.78 -16.37 -1.78
CA VAL A 398 1.38 -15.97 -1.90
C VAL A 398 0.81 -16.40 -3.24
N ILE A 399 -0.42 -16.91 -3.23
CA ILE A 399 -1.24 -17.10 -4.42
C ILE A 399 -2.48 -16.20 -4.30
N THR A 400 -2.86 -15.54 -5.39
CA THR A 400 -4.23 -15.03 -5.58
C THR A 400 -4.92 -15.81 -6.68
N VAL A 401 -6.07 -16.40 -6.38
CA VAL A 401 -6.99 -17.04 -7.34
C VAL A 401 -8.17 -16.09 -7.56
N LYS A 402 -8.49 -15.75 -8.81
CA LYS A 402 -9.69 -14.99 -9.18
C LYS A 402 -10.60 -15.86 -10.05
N SER A 403 -11.88 -15.89 -9.71
CA SER A 403 -12.95 -16.51 -10.49
C SER A 403 -13.95 -15.45 -10.96
N GLU A 404 -14.24 -15.43 -12.26
CA GLU A 404 -15.18 -14.50 -12.89
C GLU A 404 -16.61 -15.06 -12.89
N GLY A 405 -17.58 -14.23 -12.49
CA GLY A 405 -19.02 -14.49 -12.67
C GLY A 405 -19.62 -15.65 -11.87
N THR A 406 -18.97 -16.13 -10.80
CA THR A 406 -19.34 -17.36 -10.10
C THR A 406 -20.40 -17.22 -9.01
N VAL A 407 -20.65 -16.02 -8.47
CA VAL A 407 -21.71 -15.80 -7.47
C VAL A 407 -23.08 -15.64 -8.13
N ALA A 408 -23.53 -16.68 -8.84
CA ALA A 408 -24.81 -16.75 -9.54
C ALA A 408 -26.00 -16.91 -8.57
N GLY A 409 -26.27 -15.88 -7.77
CA GLY A 409 -27.47 -15.73 -6.94
C GLY A 409 -28.59 -14.89 -7.58
N GLY A 410 -28.32 -14.25 -8.73
CA GLY A 410 -29.28 -13.40 -9.44
C GLY A 410 -29.09 -13.50 -10.96
N SER A 411 -30.20 -13.65 -11.69
CA SER A 411 -30.17 -13.62 -13.15
C SER A 411 -30.10 -12.17 -13.64
N SER A 412 -29.02 -11.81 -14.32
CA SER A 412 -28.95 -10.61 -15.15
C SER A 412 -28.12 -10.88 -16.39
N ASN A 413 -28.77 -10.83 -17.57
CA ASN A 413 -28.09 -10.87 -18.86
C ASN A 413 -27.20 -9.62 -19.01
N ILE A 414 -25.89 -9.77 -18.81
CA ILE A 414 -24.91 -8.77 -19.23
C ILE A 414 -24.37 -9.22 -20.58
N ALA A 415 -24.72 -8.48 -21.63
CA ALA A 415 -24.25 -8.75 -22.98
C ALA A 415 -22.72 -8.54 -23.07
N SER A 416 -22.01 -9.48 -23.70
CA SER A 416 -20.57 -9.35 -23.92
C SER A 416 -20.23 -8.05 -24.67
N PRO A 417 -19.19 -7.31 -24.25
CA PRO A 417 -18.76 -6.12 -24.97
C PRO A 417 -18.32 -6.50 -26.39
N SER A 418 -19.07 -6.04 -27.38
CA SER A 418 -18.73 -6.24 -28.79
C SER A 418 -17.43 -5.52 -29.12
N LYS A 419 -16.55 -6.16 -29.90
CA LYS A 419 -15.27 -5.57 -30.32
C LYS A 419 -15.51 -4.26 -31.09
N ILE A 420 -15.25 -3.12 -30.45
CA ILE A 420 -15.27 -1.82 -31.12
C ILE A 420 -13.96 -1.68 -31.90
N ASN A 421 -14.02 -1.83 -33.22
CA ASN A 421 -12.91 -1.44 -34.10
C ASN A 421 -12.77 0.09 -34.08
N ILE A 422 -11.76 0.59 -33.37
CA ILE A 422 -11.39 2.01 -33.41
C ILE A 422 -10.72 2.29 -34.76
N ALA A 423 -11.41 3.04 -35.62
CA ALA A 423 -10.85 3.54 -36.87
C ALA A 423 -9.93 4.74 -36.60
N THR A 424 -8.74 4.73 -37.21
CA THR A 424 -7.76 5.82 -37.11
C THR A 424 -8.29 7.10 -37.77
N PRO A 425 -8.28 8.27 -37.09
CA PRO A 425 -8.73 9.51 -37.69
C PRO A 425 -7.71 10.03 -38.71
N SER A 426 -8.14 10.17 -39.96
CA SER A 426 -7.37 10.90 -40.98
C SER A 426 -7.42 12.40 -40.73
N SER A 427 -6.30 13.08 -40.97
CA SER A 427 -6.22 14.54 -40.92
C SER A 427 -7.09 15.18 -42.00
N THR A 428 -7.93 16.15 -41.65
CA THR A 428 -8.56 17.05 -42.63
C THR A 428 -8.60 18.46 -42.05
N ALA A 429 -7.95 19.40 -42.74
CA ALA A 429 -7.96 20.80 -42.36
C ALA A 429 -9.33 21.44 -42.68
N ILE A 430 -9.82 22.31 -41.79
CA ILE A 430 -10.98 23.16 -42.05
C ILE A 430 -10.57 24.63 -41.91
N SER A 431 -11.03 25.43 -42.87
CA SER A 431 -10.60 26.81 -43.13
C SER A 431 -11.40 27.86 -42.35
N SER A 432 -10.81 29.06 -42.28
CA SER A 432 -11.26 30.23 -41.52
C SER A 432 -12.42 31.02 -42.12
N SER A 433 -13.31 31.55 -41.27
CA SER A 433 -13.98 32.87 -41.33
C SER A 433 -14.97 32.98 -40.13
N SER A 434 -15.32 34.10 -39.49
CA SER A 434 -14.87 35.51 -39.42
C SER A 434 -15.47 36.10 -38.10
N SER A 435 -15.22 37.32 -37.58
CA SER A 435 -14.33 38.46 -37.88
C SER A 435 -14.34 39.46 -36.69
N VAL A 436 -13.30 40.31 -36.55
CA VAL A 436 -13.31 41.69 -35.96
C VAL A 436 -13.77 41.86 -34.47
N SER A 437 -13.09 42.59 -33.57
CA SER A 437 -12.32 43.83 -33.71
C SER A 437 -11.07 43.95 -32.81
N ARG A 438 -10.07 44.72 -33.28
CA ARG A 438 -8.87 45.14 -32.53
C ARG A 438 -9.15 46.21 -31.46
N ALA A 439 -8.35 46.18 -30.40
CA ALA A 439 -7.64 47.37 -29.92
C ALA A 439 -6.18 46.98 -29.63
N ARG A 440 -5.21 47.81 -30.05
CA ARG A 440 -3.77 47.53 -29.94
C ARG A 440 -3.04 48.84 -29.62
N SER A 441 -2.33 48.92 -28.50
CA SER A 441 -1.37 49.98 -28.22
C SER A 441 0.03 49.39 -28.17
N SER A 442 0.96 50.03 -28.86
CA SER A 442 2.30 49.51 -29.15
C SER A 442 3.40 50.33 -28.48
N SER A 443 4.41 49.65 -27.95
CA SER A 443 5.75 50.21 -27.72
C SER A 443 6.78 49.08 -27.80
N ALA A 444 7.90 49.32 -28.46
CA ALA A 444 8.88 48.28 -28.79
C ALA A 444 10.27 48.62 -28.19
N ILE A 445 10.98 47.57 -27.75
CA ILE A 445 12.42 47.28 -28.01
C ILE A 445 13.43 48.41 -27.63
N PRO A 446 14.43 48.13 -26.75
CA PRO A 446 15.53 47.28 -27.20
C PRO A 446 16.16 46.29 -26.21
N SER A 447 16.87 45.35 -26.82
CA SER A 447 17.77 44.36 -26.24
C SER A 447 19.02 44.98 -25.60
N SER A 448 19.47 44.40 -24.49
CA SER A 448 20.88 44.48 -24.07
C SER A 448 21.35 43.13 -23.51
N SER A 449 22.40 42.58 -24.11
CA SER A 449 23.09 41.38 -23.64
C SER A 449 23.93 41.66 -22.39
N ARG A 450 23.84 40.80 -21.37
CA ARG A 450 24.94 40.61 -20.40
C ARG A 450 24.96 39.19 -19.87
N ALA A 451 26.16 38.65 -19.71
CA ALA A 451 26.41 37.29 -19.29
C ALA A 451 26.77 37.21 -17.79
N VAL A 452 26.92 35.97 -17.31
CA VAL A 452 27.54 35.56 -16.05
C VAL A 452 26.70 35.73 -14.77
N SER A 453 26.10 34.64 -14.29
CA SER A 453 26.75 33.80 -13.26
C SER A 453 25.92 32.55 -12.95
N LYS A 454 26.58 31.39 -12.81
CA LYS A 454 25.99 30.24 -12.11
C LYS A 454 26.14 30.47 -10.61
N SER A 455 25.06 30.43 -9.85
CA SER A 455 25.10 30.22 -8.40
C SER A 455 24.11 29.12 -8.06
N ALA A 456 24.61 27.96 -7.63
CA ALA A 456 23.77 26.94 -7.04
C ALA A 456 23.28 27.43 -5.67
N GLN A 457 21.97 27.44 -5.44
CA GLN A 457 21.43 27.61 -4.10
C GLN A 457 21.39 26.24 -3.42
N ASN A 458 22.21 26.10 -2.37
CA ASN A 458 22.04 25.03 -1.40
C ASN A 458 20.70 25.22 -0.68
N SER A 459 19.76 24.30 -0.85
CA SER A 459 18.69 24.10 0.14
C SER A 459 19.26 23.30 1.32
N SER A 460 19.02 23.78 2.53
CA SER A 460 19.64 23.28 3.76
C SER A 460 19.04 21.96 4.24
N ALA A 461 19.91 20.99 4.55
CA ALA A 461 19.55 19.80 5.31
C ALA A 461 19.24 20.13 6.79
N MET A 462 18.25 19.44 7.36
CA MET A 462 17.98 19.42 8.81
C MET A 462 19.09 18.66 9.57
N PRO A 463 19.45 19.05 10.81
CA PRO A 463 20.56 18.46 11.54
C PRO A 463 20.15 17.35 12.52
N GLY A 464 20.33 16.09 12.13
CA GLY A 464 20.32 14.96 13.07
C GLY A 464 21.71 14.73 13.70
N LYS A 465 21.99 15.32 14.87
CA LYS A 465 23.20 15.00 15.65
C LYS A 465 22.86 14.04 16.81
N VAL A 466 23.25 12.77 16.67
CA VAL A 466 23.41 11.85 17.81
C VAL A 466 24.87 11.86 18.23
N GLN A 467 25.16 12.26 19.48
CA GLN A 467 26.50 12.15 20.05
C GLN A 467 26.78 10.70 20.48
N ALA A 468 27.68 10.03 19.77
CA ALA A 468 28.36 8.84 20.31
C ALA A 468 29.59 9.29 21.12
N SER A 469 29.62 9.00 22.43
CA SER A 469 30.79 9.23 23.28
C SER A 469 31.85 8.15 23.04
N THR A 470 33.06 8.56 22.65
CA THR A 470 34.19 7.67 22.40
C THR A 470 34.91 7.27 23.70
N ALA A 471 35.37 6.00 23.77
CA ALA A 471 36.44 5.58 24.65
C ALA A 471 37.41 4.66 23.89
N SER A 472 38.66 5.11 23.80
CA SER A 472 39.81 4.55 23.08
C SER A 472 40.18 3.10 23.43
N ALA A 473 40.59 2.29 22.44
CA ALA A 473 42.02 1.97 22.20
C ALA A 473 42.27 0.85 21.14
N CYS A 474 43.20 1.11 20.21
CA CYS A 474 44.00 0.07 19.51
C CYS A 474 45.15 -0.41 20.45
N GLU A 475 45.96 -1.45 20.22
CA GLU A 475 46.40 -2.15 19.00
C GLU A 475 47.00 -3.55 19.38
N ALA A 476 47.43 -4.39 18.43
CA ALA A 476 47.86 -5.80 18.65
C ALA A 476 49.42 -5.97 18.48
N PRO A 477 50.07 -7.14 18.18
CA PRO A 477 49.67 -8.58 18.14
C PRO A 477 50.78 -9.62 18.61
N ILE A 478 50.58 -10.92 18.28
CA ILE A 478 51.53 -12.08 18.09
C ILE A 478 52.09 -12.89 19.33
N PRO A 479 52.69 -14.11 19.21
CA PRO A 479 52.08 -15.35 19.77
C PRO A 479 53.02 -16.28 20.59
N SER A 480 52.52 -17.43 21.08
CA SER A 480 53.37 -18.59 21.45
C SER A 480 52.66 -19.95 21.39
N GLN A 481 53.44 -21.06 21.40
CA GLN A 481 53.01 -22.43 21.14
C GLN A 481 53.04 -23.37 22.38
N VAL A 482 52.10 -24.33 22.39
CA VAL A 482 52.23 -25.79 22.66
C VAL A 482 53.27 -26.28 23.72
N HIS A 483 52.80 -26.90 24.82
CA HIS A 483 52.95 -28.37 25.09
C HIS A 483 52.41 -28.90 26.45
N HIS A 484 51.76 -30.07 26.37
CA HIS A 484 51.71 -31.25 27.28
C HIS A 484 51.34 -31.22 28.80
N ASN A 485 50.27 -32.00 29.06
CA ASN A 485 50.19 -33.18 29.97
C ASN A 485 49.71 -33.11 31.45
N HIS A 486 48.60 -33.84 31.65
CA HIS A 486 48.36 -34.95 32.61
C HIS A 486 47.55 -34.77 33.91
N HIS A 487 46.83 -35.86 34.19
CA HIS A 487 45.93 -36.18 35.34
C HIS A 487 44.68 -35.29 35.50
N GLY A 488 43.51 -35.80 35.92
CA GLY A 488 43.11 -37.19 36.19
C GLY A 488 42.03 -37.30 37.28
N HIS A 489 41.08 -38.23 37.11
CA HIS A 489 40.04 -38.71 38.06
C HIS A 489 38.76 -37.89 38.35
N HIS A 490 37.63 -38.62 38.23
CA HIS A 490 36.42 -38.67 39.09
C HIS A 490 35.61 -37.39 39.42
N SER A 491 34.29 -37.45 39.63
CA SER A 491 33.25 -38.49 39.43
C SER A 491 31.86 -37.84 39.53
N HIS A 492 30.82 -38.60 39.15
CA HIS A 492 29.40 -38.24 39.29
C HIS A 492 29.01 -37.48 40.56
N HIS A 493 28.17 -36.44 40.40
CA HIS A 493 26.77 -36.56 40.78
C HIS A 493 25.85 -35.69 39.92
#